data_AF-A0A7C7GHR0-F1
#
_entry.id   AF-A0A7C7GHR0-F1
#
_cell.length_a   1.000
_cell.length_b   1.000
_cell.length_c   1.000
_cell.angle_alpha   90.00
_cell.angle_beta   90.00
_cell.angle_gamma   90.00
#
_symmetry.space_group_name_H-M   'P 1'
#
loop_
_entity.id
_entity.type
_entity.pdbx_description
1 polymer ?
#
loop_
_entity_poly.entity_id
_entity_poly.type
_entity_poly.pdbx_seq_one_letter_code
_entity_poly.pdbx_strand_id
1 'polypeptide(L)'
;MTDYTKIIAADLGNCLTETKLSNGKKYRGKVRDSYELEDRLILITTDRQSAFDRILAAIPFKGQVLNQTSAWWFEQTKEIISNHVINVPDPNVTVAKKCTVFPIEFVVRGYITGSTSTSLWTVYNSGDREYCGNVLPDG
;
A
#
# COMPACT_ATOMS: atom_id res chain seq x y z
N MET A 1 30.73 3.73 -0.29
CA MET A 1 29.44 2.99 -0.29
C MET A 1 28.61 3.55 0.85
N THR A 2 27.35 3.91 0.61
CA THR A 2 26.47 4.46 1.66
C THR A 2 26.19 3.40 2.72
N ASP A 3 26.42 3.72 3.98
CA ASP A 3 26.13 2.84 5.12
C ASP A 3 24.69 3.06 5.58
N TYR A 4 23.76 2.32 4.96
CA TYR A 4 22.33 2.42 5.28
C TYR A 4 22.01 2.06 6.73
N THR A 5 22.80 1.20 7.36
CA THR A 5 22.59 0.80 8.76
C THR A 5 22.76 1.98 9.69
N LYS A 6 23.79 2.82 9.47
CA LYS A 6 24.00 4.03 10.25
C LYS A 6 22.90 5.06 10.05
N ILE A 7 22.43 5.24 8.82
CA ILE A 7 21.33 6.17 8.50
C ILE A 7 20.05 5.70 9.21
N ILE A 8 19.68 4.43 9.06
CA ILE A 8 18.50 3.86 9.71
C ILE A 8 18.59 3.98 11.23
N ALA A 9 19.76 3.70 11.82
CA ALA A 9 19.97 3.81 13.26
C ALA A 9 19.81 5.26 13.76
N ALA A 10 20.26 6.26 13.00
CA ALA A 10 20.11 7.66 13.34
C ALA A 10 18.65 8.14 13.30
N ASP A 11 17.81 7.51 12.47
CA ASP A 11 16.41 7.90 12.24
C ASP A 11 15.37 7.04 12.96
N LEU A 12 15.80 6.15 13.88
CA LEU A 12 14.88 5.35 14.71
C LEU A 12 13.86 6.22 15.47
N GLY A 13 14.25 7.43 15.89
CA GLY A 13 13.38 8.40 16.58
C GLY A 13 12.58 9.32 15.66
N ASN A 14 12.82 9.29 14.35
CA ASN A 14 12.30 10.27 13.38
C ASN A 14 11.25 9.68 12.43
N CYS A 15 10.55 8.62 12.85
CA CYS A 15 9.54 7.99 12.03
C CYS A 15 8.31 8.89 11.83
N LEU A 16 7.83 9.00 10.59
CA LEU A 16 6.58 9.69 10.28
C LEU A 16 5.40 8.80 10.67
N THR A 17 4.87 8.97 11.88
CA THR A 17 3.75 8.16 12.39
C THR A 17 2.39 8.82 12.24
N GLU A 18 2.35 10.13 12.02
CA GLU A 18 1.12 10.90 11.81
C GLU A 18 1.45 12.21 11.09
N THR A 19 0.50 12.69 10.29
CA THR A 19 0.61 13.97 9.60
C THR A 19 -0.47 14.92 10.10
N LYS A 20 -0.24 16.23 10.01
CA LYS A 20 -1.27 17.24 10.29
C LYS A 20 -1.13 18.38 9.30
N LEU A 21 -1.89 18.30 8.21
CA LEU A 21 -2.04 19.42 7.28
C LEU A 21 -3.20 20.31 7.72
N SER A 22 -3.07 21.63 7.51
CA SER A 22 -4.12 22.61 7.81
C SER A 22 -5.31 22.55 6.86
N ASN A 23 -5.10 21.98 5.66
CA ASN A 23 -6.06 22.03 4.56
C ASN A 23 -6.56 20.62 4.21
N GLY A 24 -7.84 20.53 3.86
CA GLY A 24 -8.49 19.31 3.41
C GLY A 24 -9.02 18.43 4.54
N LYS A 25 -9.94 17.53 4.19
CA LYS A 25 -10.51 16.57 5.13
C LYS A 25 -9.55 15.40 5.30
N LYS A 26 -9.04 15.22 6.52
CA LYS A 26 -8.14 14.11 6.86
C LYS A 26 -8.92 12.79 7.01
N TYR A 27 -8.39 11.74 6.40
CA TYR A 27 -8.75 10.35 6.66
C TYR A 27 -7.50 9.59 7.08
N ARG A 28 -7.57 8.88 8.21
CA ARG A 28 -6.45 8.08 8.74
C ARG A 28 -6.71 6.61 8.51
N GLY A 29 -5.95 6.01 7.59
CA GLY A 29 -5.88 4.56 7.42
C GLY A 29 -4.80 3.92 8.29
N LYS A 30 -4.64 2.59 8.20
CA LYS A 30 -3.63 1.83 8.96
C LYS A 30 -2.21 2.38 8.74
N VAL A 31 -1.83 2.63 7.48
CA VAL A 31 -0.46 3.02 7.10
C VAL A 31 -0.38 4.30 6.27
N ARG A 32 -1.51 4.94 5.96
CA ARG A 32 -1.57 6.15 5.14
C ARG A 32 -2.49 7.17 5.78
N ASP A 33 -2.07 8.43 5.76
CA ASP A 33 -2.94 9.57 6.03
C ASP A 33 -3.30 10.20 4.68
N SER A 34 -4.59 10.34 4.40
CA SER A 34 -5.09 10.95 3.17
C SER A 34 -5.76 12.27 3.48
N TYR A 35 -5.59 13.26 2.61
CA TYR A 35 -6.28 14.55 2.70
C TYR A 35 -7.05 14.79 1.42
N GLU A 36 -8.36 14.96 1.56
CA GLU A 36 -9.23 15.30 0.46
C GLU A 36 -9.31 16.83 0.31
N LEU A 37 -8.88 17.31 -0.85
CA LEU A 37 -9.05 18.69 -1.30
C LEU A 37 -10.18 18.74 -2.34
N GLU A 38 -10.47 19.94 -2.85
CA GLU A 38 -11.56 20.16 -3.80
C GLU A 38 -11.33 19.37 -5.10
N ASP A 39 -10.15 19.51 -5.70
CA ASP A 39 -9.80 18.97 -7.04
C ASP A 39 -8.91 17.72 -7.00
N ARG A 40 -8.32 17.40 -5.84
CA ARG A 40 -7.28 16.37 -5.70
C ARG A 40 -7.30 15.67 -4.35
N LEU A 41 -6.59 14.55 -4.29
CA LEU A 41 -6.25 13.81 -3.07
C LEU A 41 -4.76 13.94 -2.79
N ILE A 42 -4.41 14.17 -1.53
CA ILE A 42 -3.03 14.06 -1.05
C ILE A 42 -2.92 12.77 -0.25
N LEU A 43 -2.09 11.86 -0.73
CA LEU A 43 -1.85 10.55 -0.14
C LEU A 43 -0.47 10.55 0.52
N ILE A 44 -0.42 10.50 1.84
CA ILE A 44 0.85 10.49 2.59
C ILE A 44 1.06 9.11 3.21
N THR A 45 2.00 8.35 2.65
CA THR A 45 2.35 7.02 3.16
C THR A 45 3.28 7.16 4.36
N THR A 46 2.82 6.64 5.51
CA THR A 46 3.51 6.78 6.80
C THR A 46 4.43 5.60 7.09
N ASP A 47 5.27 5.76 8.10
CA ASP A 47 6.20 4.73 8.58
C ASP A 47 5.53 3.68 9.48
N ARG A 48 4.23 3.85 9.78
CA ARG A 48 3.45 2.89 10.57
C ARG A 48 3.45 1.52 9.90
N GLN A 49 3.79 0.48 10.65
CA GLN A 49 3.67 -0.92 10.25
C GLN A 49 2.48 -1.55 10.97
N SER A 50 1.60 -2.20 10.21
CA SER A 50 0.49 -2.97 10.76
C SER A 50 0.61 -4.46 10.44
N ALA A 51 0.27 -5.32 11.38
CA ALA A 51 -0.05 -6.72 11.12
C ALA A 51 -1.13 -7.17 12.11
N PHE A 52 -1.89 -8.21 11.74
CA PHE A 52 -3.03 -8.71 12.54
C PHE A 52 -4.00 -7.60 12.94
N ASP A 53 -4.29 -6.69 12.00
CA ASP A 53 -5.18 -5.52 12.17
C ASP A 53 -4.80 -4.54 13.28
N ARG A 54 -3.55 -4.57 13.74
CA ARG A 54 -3.01 -3.64 14.74
C ARG A 54 -1.77 -2.93 14.22
N ILE A 55 -1.56 -1.69 14.66
CA ILE A 55 -0.30 -0.98 14.44
C ILE A 55 0.72 -1.54 15.44
N LEU A 56 1.82 -2.08 14.93
CA LEU A 56 2.82 -2.78 15.74
C LEU A 56 4.06 -1.94 16.03
N ALA A 57 4.47 -1.12 15.06
CA ALA A 57 5.70 -0.34 15.13
C ALA A 57 5.66 0.80 14.11
N ALA A 58 6.70 1.63 14.15
CA ALA A 58 7.08 2.51 13.05
C ALA A 58 8.46 2.09 12.55
N ILE A 59 8.63 2.05 11.23
CA ILE A 59 9.88 1.62 10.58
C ILE A 59 10.43 2.82 9.80
N PRO A 60 11.63 3.33 10.12
CA PRO A 60 12.21 4.47 9.42
C PRO A 60 12.21 4.28 7.91
N PHE A 61 11.83 5.32 7.19
CA PHE A 61 11.80 5.38 5.71
C PHE A 61 10.83 4.41 5.02
N LYS A 62 10.08 3.58 5.75
CA LYS A 62 9.12 2.63 5.16
C LYS A 62 8.11 3.36 4.25
N GLY A 63 7.60 4.50 4.70
CA GLY A 63 6.65 5.28 3.92
C GLY A 63 7.21 5.76 2.59
N GLN A 64 8.50 6.14 2.58
CA GLN A 64 9.23 6.58 1.39
C GLN A 64 9.39 5.44 0.39
N VAL A 65 9.93 4.31 0.86
CA VAL A 65 10.16 3.12 0.04
C VAL A 65 8.86 2.66 -0.62
N LEU A 66 7.77 2.58 0.14
CA LEU A 66 6.48 2.11 -0.38
C LEU A 66 5.85 3.09 -1.37
N ASN A 67 5.91 4.39 -1.10
CA ASN A 67 5.35 5.40 -1.99
C ASN A 67 6.14 5.50 -3.29
N GLN A 68 7.48 5.48 -3.23
CA GLN A 68 8.34 5.48 -4.43
C GLN A 68 8.21 4.19 -5.24
N THR A 69 8.08 3.02 -4.58
CA THR A 69 7.78 1.75 -5.27
C THR A 69 6.44 1.84 -6.01
N SER A 70 5.41 2.41 -5.37
CA SER A 70 4.11 2.62 -6.02
C SER A 70 4.23 3.56 -7.22
N ALA A 71 4.94 4.68 -7.07
CA ALA A 71 5.18 5.64 -8.13
C ALA A 71 5.89 5.00 -9.34
N TRP A 72 6.91 4.18 -9.09
CA TRP A 72 7.61 3.44 -10.13
C TRP A 72 6.67 2.52 -10.91
N TRP A 73 5.81 1.74 -10.21
CA TRP A 73 4.84 0.87 -10.87
C TRP A 73 3.80 1.64 -11.69
N PHE A 74 3.29 2.77 -11.19
CA PHE A 74 2.37 3.62 -11.95
C PHE A 74 3.00 4.14 -13.24
N GLU A 75 4.29 4.46 -13.23
CA GLU A 75 5.03 4.85 -14.43
C GLU A 75 5.19 3.66 -15.38
N GLN A 76 5.53 2.46 -14.88
CA GLN A 76 5.69 1.27 -15.73
C GLN A 76 4.40 0.86 -16.44
N THR A 77 3.23 1.08 -15.82
CA THR A 77 1.95 0.62 -16.36
C THR A 77 1.15 1.73 -17.05
N LYS A 78 1.69 2.95 -17.19
CA LYS A 78 0.94 4.11 -17.69
C LYS A 78 0.40 3.93 -19.12
N GLU A 79 1.09 3.14 -19.94
CA GLU A 79 0.69 2.84 -21.33
C GLU A 79 -0.40 1.76 -21.43
N ILE A 80 -0.64 1.00 -20.34
CA ILE A 80 -1.64 -0.06 -20.29
C ILE A 80 -3.01 0.53 -19.90
N ILE A 81 -3.02 1.38 -18.86
CA ILE A 81 -4.23 1.99 -18.34
C ILE A 81 -3.94 3.34 -17.68
N SER A 82 -4.88 4.28 -17.82
CA SER A 82 -4.84 5.53 -17.07
C SER A 82 -4.81 5.27 -15.56
N ASN A 83 -3.94 5.99 -14.84
CA ASN A 83 -3.88 5.94 -13.38
C ASN A 83 -4.17 7.30 -12.74
N HIS A 84 -4.32 7.30 -11.41
CA HIS A 84 -4.73 8.50 -10.68
C HIS A 84 -3.59 9.45 -10.31
N VAL A 85 -2.32 9.11 -10.55
CA VAL A 85 -1.19 9.89 -10.07
C VAL A 85 -1.07 11.18 -10.89
N ILE A 86 -0.96 12.32 -10.20
CA ILE A 86 -0.72 13.64 -10.79
C ILE A 86 0.76 14.00 -10.61
N ASN A 87 1.29 13.85 -9.39
CA ASN A 87 2.69 14.17 -9.06
C ASN A 87 3.12 13.47 -7.76
N VAL A 88 4.43 13.35 -7.55
CA VAL A 88 5.08 12.82 -6.33
C VAL A 88 6.10 13.87 -5.83
N PRO A 89 5.64 14.93 -5.14
CA PRO A 89 6.50 16.05 -4.76
C PRO A 89 7.47 15.75 -3.61
N ASP A 90 7.23 14.66 -2.88
CA ASP A 90 8.04 14.22 -1.75
C ASP A 90 8.05 12.68 -1.71
N PRO A 91 9.13 12.03 -1.24
CA PRO A 91 9.21 10.58 -1.18
C PRO A 91 8.05 9.89 -0.46
N ASN A 92 7.39 10.52 0.52
CA ASN A 92 6.21 10.00 1.22
C ASN A 92 4.87 10.39 0.58
N VAL A 93 4.84 11.32 -0.39
CA VAL A 93 3.62 12.00 -0.83
C VAL A 93 3.29 11.69 -2.28
N THR A 94 2.06 11.25 -2.53
CA THR A 94 1.46 11.20 -3.87
C THR A 94 0.29 12.18 -3.95
N VAL A 95 0.31 13.05 -4.96
CA VAL A 95 -0.84 13.87 -5.35
C VAL A 95 -1.62 13.10 -6.40
N ALA A 96 -2.90 12.85 -6.16
CA ALA A 96 -3.74 12.01 -7.01
C ALA A 96 -5.05 12.70 -7.40
N LYS A 97 -5.64 12.28 -8.53
CA LYS A 97 -6.99 12.62 -8.94
C LYS A 97 -7.99 11.99 -7.98
N LYS A 98 -9.11 12.68 -7.73
CA LYS A 98 -10.27 12.06 -7.07
C LYS A 98 -10.89 11.04 -8.03
N CYS A 99 -11.14 9.84 -7.55
CA CYS A 99 -11.75 8.76 -8.34
C CYS A 99 -12.93 8.17 -7.58
N THR A 100 -13.97 7.80 -8.31
CA THR A 100 -15.04 6.94 -7.77
C THR A 100 -14.50 5.52 -7.67
N VAL A 101 -14.42 4.99 -6.46
CA VAL A 101 -13.93 3.63 -6.23
C VAL A 101 -14.96 2.64 -6.78
N PHE A 102 -14.51 1.72 -7.62
CA PHE A 102 -15.29 0.54 -7.94
C PHE A 102 -15.15 -0.43 -6.76
N PRO A 103 -16.25 -0.83 -6.07
CA PRO A 103 -16.17 -1.51 -4.77
C PRO A 103 -15.86 -3.01 -4.93
N ILE A 104 -14.81 -3.33 -5.69
CA ILE A 104 -14.30 -4.68 -5.97
C ILE A 104 -12.78 -4.67 -5.79
N GLU A 105 -12.25 -5.69 -5.12
CA GLU A 105 -10.82 -5.93 -5.02
C GLU A 105 -10.34 -6.78 -6.20
N PHE A 106 -9.48 -6.24 -7.05
CA PHE A 106 -8.87 -6.97 -8.16
C PHE A 106 -7.62 -7.72 -7.66
N VAL A 107 -7.74 -9.03 -7.48
CA VAL A 107 -6.66 -9.89 -6.97
C VAL A 107 -6.14 -10.80 -8.08
N VAL A 108 -4.83 -10.73 -8.35
CA VAL A 108 -4.12 -11.65 -9.26
C VAL A 108 -3.20 -12.55 -8.46
N ARG A 109 -3.24 -13.87 -8.70
CA ARG A 109 -2.45 -14.87 -7.99
C ARG A 109 -1.57 -15.64 -8.97
N GLY A 110 -0.25 -15.45 -8.88
CA GLY A 110 0.73 -16.27 -9.60
C GLY A 110 1.18 -17.52 -8.84
N TYR A 111 0.93 -17.56 -7.52
CA TYR A 111 1.28 -18.66 -6.62
C TYR A 111 0.18 -18.89 -5.59
N ILE A 112 0.04 -20.14 -5.14
CA ILE A 112 -0.88 -20.53 -4.07
C ILE A 112 -0.22 -20.23 -2.71
N THR A 113 -0.86 -19.41 -1.88
CA THR A 113 -0.35 -19.04 -0.55
C THR A 113 -1.46 -18.46 0.33
N GLY A 114 -1.09 -18.07 1.56
CA GLY A 114 -1.94 -17.49 2.59
C GLY A 114 -2.28 -18.46 3.72
N SER A 115 -2.76 -17.92 4.84
CA SER A 115 -3.07 -18.69 6.05
C SER A 115 -4.45 -18.39 6.63
N THR A 116 -5.22 -17.49 6.02
CA THR A 116 -6.58 -17.18 6.44
C THR A 116 -7.56 -18.19 5.85
N SER A 117 -8.72 -18.37 6.49
CA SER A 117 -9.78 -19.26 5.99
C SER A 117 -10.23 -18.95 4.57
N THR A 118 -10.11 -17.70 4.13
CA THR A 118 -10.45 -17.23 2.78
C THR A 118 -9.28 -17.29 1.80
N SER A 119 -8.07 -17.64 2.24
CA SER A 119 -6.89 -17.70 1.38
C SER A 119 -6.93 -18.93 0.48
N LEU A 120 -6.36 -18.79 -0.72
CA LEU A 120 -6.39 -19.85 -1.72
C LEU A 120 -5.71 -21.13 -1.22
N TRP A 121 -4.59 -21.02 -0.48
CA TRP A 121 -3.94 -22.19 0.10
C TRP A 121 -4.82 -22.93 1.11
N THR A 122 -5.50 -22.22 2.01
CA THR A 122 -6.34 -22.88 3.03
C THR A 122 -7.53 -23.62 2.39
N VAL A 123 -8.16 -23.05 1.38
CA VAL A 123 -9.24 -23.71 0.62
C VAL A 123 -8.69 -24.94 -0.11
N TYR A 124 -7.59 -24.78 -0.86
CA TYR A 124 -6.93 -25.87 -1.58
C TYR A 124 -6.52 -27.03 -0.67
N ASN A 125 -5.89 -26.72 0.46
CA ASN A 125 -5.43 -27.70 1.44
C ASN A 125 -6.60 -28.43 2.14
N SER A 126 -7.80 -27.84 2.17
CA SER A 126 -9.00 -28.52 2.68
C SER A 126 -9.59 -29.55 1.70
N GLY A 127 -9.02 -29.65 0.50
CA GLY A 127 -9.45 -30.56 -0.57
C GLY A 127 -10.35 -29.88 -1.60
N ASP A 128 -10.77 -28.64 -1.37
CA ASP A 128 -11.58 -27.89 -2.32
C ASP A 128 -10.71 -27.32 -3.46
N ARG A 129 -11.04 -27.68 -4.69
CA ARG A 129 -10.33 -27.25 -5.90
C ARG A 129 -11.00 -26.07 -6.58
N GLU A 130 -12.23 -25.71 -6.19
CA GLU A 130 -12.95 -24.59 -6.78
C GLU A 130 -12.68 -23.32 -5.98
N TYR A 131 -12.06 -22.32 -6.61
CA TYR A 131 -11.78 -21.04 -5.96
C TYR A 131 -12.04 -19.87 -6.90
N CYS A 132 -12.93 -18.97 -6.48
CA CYS A 132 -13.36 -17.80 -7.27
C CYS A 132 -13.77 -18.18 -8.71
N GLY A 133 -14.46 -19.31 -8.89
CA GLY A 133 -14.92 -19.81 -10.19
C GLY A 133 -13.84 -20.50 -11.04
N ASN A 134 -12.65 -20.77 -10.49
CA ASN A 134 -11.59 -21.51 -11.16
C ASN A 134 -11.41 -22.87 -10.49
N VAL A 135 -11.39 -23.94 -11.30
CA VAL A 135 -11.04 -25.29 -10.83
C VAL A 135 -9.53 -25.48 -10.96
N LEU A 136 -8.86 -25.76 -9.85
CA LEU A 136 -7.42 -25.99 -9.79
C LEU A 136 -7.08 -27.48 -9.96
N PRO A 137 -5.94 -27.80 -10.59
CA PRO A 137 -5.47 -29.18 -10.70
C PRO A 137 -5.03 -29.72 -9.33
N ASP A 138 -4.95 -31.05 -9.21
CA ASP A 138 -4.29 -31.72 -8.09
C ASP A 138 -2.75 -31.61 -8.18
N GLY A 139 -2.09 -31.65 -7.02
CA GLY A 139 -0.64 -31.48 -6.83
C GLY A 139 -0.30 -30.59 -5.65
#